data_AF-A0A830HNR8-F1
#
_entry.id   AF-A0A830HNR8-F1
#
_cell.length_a   1.000
_cell.length_b   1.000
_cell.length_c   1.000
_cell.angle_alpha   90.00
_cell.angle_beta   90.00
_cell.angle_gamma   90.00
#
_symmetry.space_group_name_H-M   'P 1'
#
loop_
_entity.id
_entity.type
_entity.pdbx_description
1 polymer ?
#
loop_
_entity_poly.entity_id
_entity_poly.type
_entity_poly.pdbx_seq_one_letter_code
_entity_poly.pdbx_strand_id
1 'polypeptide(L)'
;MVYRNYNDCSSSVLQCYEQQRIHHSVEFVQHLIRKYATTPYERAFSVPDILALLDTLVDVSDPDLALPNSKHAMQAAEAATKAGEPDWMVVTALIHDFGKMLCFLAPSDDDGTSPTTQWSVVGDTFVCGHALPSSLPFPTLKVKAHDSHVEYPPNCGLRNTTIAFGHDEFMYRALRRMVDLGQCTLPTEALDAIRFHSLYAWHTHGAYGELEDSVDVATKPVVLKLNQYDLYSKSNKVREEINSLLKSNDVIIVAPDYTLGAAFLATGSLMNAIHVPVLGVPTAILGALFAFQASQVKFVFDDEAMEVRIGEDLMEARENWAVGGENRWKYEYFTNWTFFPANGVDGRTEGDFPFPILAYFKETETPEDKWAAGPGQFDKNPGTGQMHFFPCVVDADELAYIWEQKKCARMAE
;
A
#
# COMPACT_ATOMS: atom_id res chain seq x y z
N MET A 1 11.37 6.57 9.23
CA MET A 1 10.17 7.17 8.64
C MET A 1 9.11 7.31 9.72
N VAL A 2 8.28 8.34 9.65
CA VAL A 2 7.05 8.42 10.45
C VAL A 2 5.97 7.75 9.60
N TYR A 3 5.65 6.51 9.92
CA TYR A 3 4.45 5.86 9.39
C TYR A 3 3.21 6.63 9.86
N ARG A 4 2.16 6.62 9.05
CA ARG A 4 0.89 7.27 9.38
C ARG A 4 1.04 8.78 9.55
N ASN A 5 1.73 9.41 8.61
CA ASN A 5 1.91 10.86 8.61
C ASN A 5 0.68 11.58 8.02
N TYR A 6 -0.22 12.03 8.89
CA TYR A 6 -1.42 12.78 8.50
C TYR A 6 -1.19 14.29 8.29
N ASN A 7 0.03 14.80 8.49
CA ASN A 7 0.33 16.21 8.20
C ASN A 7 0.60 16.48 6.72
N ASP A 8 0.92 15.42 5.96
CA ASP A 8 1.31 15.48 4.56
C ASP A 8 0.76 14.25 3.82
N CYS A 9 -0.57 14.20 3.68
CA CYS A 9 -1.29 13.10 3.03
C CYS A 9 -2.27 13.63 1.98
N SER A 10 -2.77 12.75 1.12
CA SER A 10 -3.71 13.13 0.07
C SER A 10 -5.03 13.70 0.64
N SER A 11 -5.72 14.47 -0.20
CA SER A 11 -7.05 15.00 0.14
C SER A 11 -8.11 13.89 0.29
N SER A 12 -7.94 12.74 -0.38
CA SER A 12 -8.84 11.59 -0.26
C SER A 12 -8.80 10.99 1.16
N VAL A 13 -7.62 10.89 1.77
CA VAL A 13 -7.47 10.41 3.16
C VAL A 13 -8.20 11.35 4.11
N LEU A 14 -7.99 12.67 3.98
CA LEU A 14 -8.68 13.66 4.80
C LEU A 14 -10.21 13.59 4.63
N GLN A 15 -10.70 13.50 3.40
CA GLN A 15 -12.14 13.40 3.09
C GLN A 15 -12.76 12.13 3.66
N CYS A 16 -12.05 10.99 3.57
CA CYS A 16 -12.49 9.73 4.15
C CYS A 16 -12.69 9.86 5.66
N TYR A 17 -11.70 10.39 6.39
CA TYR A 17 -11.81 10.61 7.84
C TYR A 17 -12.86 11.68 8.20
N GLU A 18 -13.03 12.72 7.38
CA GLU A 18 -14.09 13.72 7.58
C GLU A 18 -15.48 13.09 7.50
N GLN A 19 -15.77 12.30 6.46
CA GLN A 19 -17.04 11.59 6.34
C GLN A 19 -17.23 10.58 7.49
N GLN A 20 -16.18 9.85 7.86
CA GLN A 20 -16.22 8.93 8.99
C GLN A 20 -16.64 9.65 10.29
N ARG A 21 -16.05 10.81 10.60
CA ARG A 21 -16.36 11.63 11.79
C ARG A 21 -17.75 12.28 11.75
N ILE A 22 -18.28 12.56 10.58
CA ILE A 22 -19.60 13.19 10.40
C ILE A 22 -20.74 12.17 10.58
N HIS A 23 -20.53 10.93 10.16
CA HIS A 23 -21.63 9.96 9.99
C HIS A 23 -21.68 8.86 11.06
N HIS A 24 -20.57 8.49 11.69
CA HIS A 24 -20.54 7.40 12.67
C HIS A 24 -21.13 7.80 14.04
N SER A 25 -22.46 7.68 14.15
CA SER A 25 -23.16 7.65 15.44
C SER A 25 -23.45 6.22 15.90
N VAL A 26 -23.84 6.05 17.16
CA VAL A 26 -24.27 4.75 17.70
C VAL A 26 -25.41 4.14 16.89
N GLU A 27 -26.42 4.94 16.51
CA GLU A 27 -27.56 4.49 15.72
C GLU A 27 -27.15 4.08 14.30
N PHE A 28 -26.22 4.82 13.70
CA PHE A 28 -25.66 4.50 12.38
C PHE A 28 -24.92 3.17 12.40
N VAL A 29 -24.01 2.96 13.36
CA VAL A 29 -23.29 1.69 13.53
C VAL A 29 -24.26 0.52 13.71
N GLN A 30 -25.28 0.67 14.55
CA GLN A 30 -26.30 -0.36 14.73
C GLN A 30 -27.10 -0.64 13.45
N HIS A 31 -27.36 0.39 12.63
CA HIS A 31 -28.01 0.21 11.32
C HIS A 31 -27.13 -0.64 10.40
N LEU A 32 -25.84 -0.36 10.31
CA LEU A 32 -24.91 -1.11 9.45
C LEU A 32 -24.70 -2.55 9.93
N ILE A 33 -24.60 -2.77 11.24
CA ILE A 33 -24.56 -4.12 11.82
C ILE A 33 -25.80 -4.92 11.38
N ARG A 34 -27.00 -4.33 11.48
CA ARG A 34 -28.23 -4.99 11.01
C ARG A 34 -28.17 -5.26 9.51
N LYS A 35 -27.79 -4.26 8.71
CA LYS A 35 -27.75 -4.35 7.24
C LYS A 35 -26.79 -5.45 6.77
N TYR A 36 -25.55 -5.45 7.26
CA TYR A 36 -24.45 -6.24 6.70
C TYR A 36 -24.06 -7.47 7.52
N ALA A 37 -24.17 -7.43 8.85
CA ALA A 37 -23.67 -8.51 9.70
C ALA A 37 -24.76 -9.48 10.20
N THR A 38 -26.05 -9.13 10.06
CA THR A 38 -27.15 -10.03 10.44
C THR A 38 -27.85 -10.69 9.26
N THR A 39 -27.85 -10.04 8.10
CA THR A 39 -28.49 -10.55 6.88
C THR A 39 -27.61 -11.63 6.24
N PRO A 40 -28.11 -12.84 5.97
CA PRO A 40 -27.37 -13.84 5.22
C PRO A 40 -27.16 -13.38 3.77
N TYR A 41 -25.93 -13.54 3.27
CA TYR A 41 -25.63 -13.36 1.85
C TYR A 41 -25.94 -14.66 1.08
N GLU A 42 -26.53 -14.54 -0.10
CA GLU A 42 -26.88 -15.72 -0.94
C GLU A 42 -25.63 -16.42 -1.50
N ARG A 43 -24.56 -15.66 -1.73
CA ARG A 43 -23.29 -16.15 -2.27
C ARG A 43 -22.32 -16.48 -1.13
N ALA A 44 -21.76 -17.69 -1.16
CA ALA A 44 -20.58 -18.04 -0.39
C ALA A 44 -19.31 -17.56 -1.11
N PHE A 45 -18.32 -17.08 -0.36
CA PHE A 45 -17.02 -16.64 -0.88
C PHE A 45 -15.92 -17.52 -0.31
N SER A 46 -15.09 -18.07 -1.18
CA SER A 46 -13.84 -18.73 -0.79
C SER A 46 -12.73 -17.70 -0.55
N VAL A 47 -11.65 -18.09 0.12
CA VAL A 47 -10.48 -17.20 0.32
C VAL A 47 -9.95 -16.63 -1.02
N PRO A 48 -9.78 -17.43 -2.10
CA PRO A 48 -9.43 -16.88 -3.41
C PRO A 48 -10.45 -15.88 -3.99
N ASP A 49 -11.76 -16.09 -3.79
CA ASP A 49 -12.77 -15.13 -4.24
C ASP A 49 -12.60 -13.77 -3.53
N ILE A 50 -12.32 -13.80 -2.23
CA ILE A 50 -12.12 -12.58 -1.43
C ILE A 50 -10.84 -11.87 -1.88
N LEU A 51 -9.73 -12.60 -2.03
CA LEU A 51 -8.48 -12.03 -2.52
C LEU A 51 -8.63 -11.38 -3.90
N ALA A 52 -9.39 -12.01 -4.81
CA ALA A 52 -9.67 -11.45 -6.13
C ALA A 52 -10.50 -10.15 -6.09
N LEU A 53 -11.38 -9.98 -5.09
CA LEU A 53 -12.07 -8.69 -4.87
C LEU A 53 -11.09 -7.64 -4.32
N LEU A 54 -10.25 -8.04 -3.38
CA LEU A 54 -9.25 -7.16 -2.75
C LEU A 54 -8.10 -6.79 -3.69
N ASP A 55 -7.85 -7.56 -4.77
CA ASP A 55 -6.94 -7.19 -5.86
C ASP A 55 -7.37 -5.89 -6.57
N THR A 56 -8.66 -5.56 -6.52
CA THR A 56 -9.21 -4.34 -7.16
C THR A 56 -9.48 -3.21 -6.18
N LEU A 57 -9.18 -3.40 -4.89
CA LEU A 57 -9.42 -2.41 -3.85
C LEU A 57 -8.10 -1.76 -3.42
N VAL A 58 -8.05 -0.43 -3.51
CA VAL A 58 -7.03 0.40 -2.88
C VAL A 58 -7.69 1.13 -1.70
N ASP A 59 -7.07 1.07 -0.53
CA ASP A 59 -7.56 1.69 0.69
C ASP A 59 -7.38 3.22 0.62
N VAL A 60 -8.49 3.96 0.63
CA VAL A 60 -8.47 5.44 0.52
C VAL A 60 -8.09 6.16 1.82
N SER A 61 -8.00 5.42 2.94
CA SER A 61 -7.66 5.96 4.25
C SER A 61 -6.19 5.75 4.64
N ASP A 62 -5.47 4.90 3.90
CA ASP A 62 -4.06 4.59 4.16
C ASP A 62 -3.15 5.70 3.59
N PRO A 63 -2.41 6.44 4.45
CA PRO A 63 -1.48 7.48 3.98
C PRO A 63 -0.13 6.92 3.53
N ASP A 64 0.16 5.64 3.79
CA ASP A 64 1.50 5.08 3.65
C ASP A 64 1.73 4.41 2.28
N LEU A 65 0.69 3.82 1.67
CA LEU A 65 0.88 3.06 0.42
C LEU A 65 -0.43 2.84 -0.38
N ALA A 66 -0.35 2.95 -1.71
CA ALA A 66 -1.46 2.67 -2.63
C ALA A 66 -1.30 1.30 -3.33
N LEU A 67 -1.16 0.23 -2.55
CA LEU A 67 -1.15 -1.15 -3.08
C LEU A 67 -2.55 -1.78 -3.05
N PRO A 68 -2.84 -2.75 -3.95
CA PRO A 68 -3.98 -3.63 -3.80
C PRO A 68 -4.01 -4.31 -2.43
N ASN A 69 -5.17 -4.34 -1.79
CA ASN A 69 -5.30 -4.83 -0.42
C ASN A 69 -5.02 -6.34 -0.27
N SER A 70 -5.14 -7.10 -1.36
CA SER A 70 -4.73 -8.51 -1.42
C SER A 70 -3.23 -8.70 -1.21
N LYS A 71 -2.40 -7.82 -1.77
CA LYS A 71 -0.94 -7.86 -1.61
C LYS A 71 -0.56 -7.58 -0.16
N HIS A 72 -1.22 -6.59 0.45
CA HIS A 72 -1.07 -6.27 1.87
C HIS A 72 -1.40 -7.47 2.77
N ALA A 73 -2.54 -8.11 2.56
CA ALA A 73 -2.93 -9.32 3.28
C ALA A 73 -1.86 -10.43 3.20
N MET A 74 -1.30 -10.66 2.01
CA MET A 74 -0.23 -11.65 1.79
C MET A 74 1.08 -11.23 2.47
N GLN A 75 1.44 -9.95 2.43
CA GLN A 75 2.64 -9.41 3.10
C GLN A 75 2.57 -9.57 4.61
N ALA A 76 1.42 -9.26 5.22
CA ALA A 76 1.21 -9.44 6.66
C ALA A 76 1.32 -10.91 7.07
N ALA A 77 0.69 -11.83 6.32
CA ALA A 77 0.75 -13.26 6.58
C ALA A 77 2.18 -13.83 6.45
N GLU A 78 2.91 -13.42 5.41
CA GLU A 78 4.29 -13.83 5.19
C GLU A 78 5.23 -13.29 6.27
N ALA A 79 5.01 -12.05 6.74
CA ALA A 79 5.77 -11.47 7.84
C ALA A 79 5.54 -12.24 9.15
N ALA A 80 4.30 -12.59 9.47
CA ALA A 80 3.97 -13.43 10.63
C ALA A 80 4.61 -14.83 10.52
N THR A 81 4.58 -15.44 9.33
CA THR A 81 5.20 -16.74 9.07
C THR A 81 6.70 -16.69 9.33
N LYS A 82 7.39 -15.67 8.80
CA LYS A 82 8.85 -15.47 8.98
C LYS A 82 9.22 -15.20 10.44
N ALA A 83 8.33 -14.59 11.21
CA ALA A 83 8.52 -14.37 12.64
C ALA A 83 8.32 -15.63 13.49
N GLY A 84 7.90 -16.76 12.90
CA GLY A 84 7.65 -18.01 13.61
C GLY A 84 6.40 -17.97 14.48
N GLU A 85 5.42 -17.14 14.11
CA GLU A 85 4.14 -17.06 14.80
C GLU A 85 3.33 -18.36 14.66
N PRO A 86 2.42 -18.66 15.61
CA PRO A 86 1.55 -19.82 15.48
C PRO A 86 0.61 -19.70 14.28
N ASP A 87 0.21 -20.84 13.71
CA ASP A 87 -0.63 -20.90 12.49
C ASP A 87 -1.87 -20.00 12.55
N TRP A 88 -2.53 -19.93 13.71
CA TRP A 88 -3.72 -19.09 13.86
C TRP A 88 -3.41 -17.60 13.72
N MET A 89 -2.22 -17.13 14.14
CA MET A 89 -1.80 -15.73 14.00
C MET A 89 -1.42 -15.43 12.55
N VAL A 90 -0.79 -16.37 11.85
CA VAL A 90 -0.54 -16.26 10.40
C VAL A 90 -1.85 -16.13 9.63
N VAL A 91 -2.83 -16.98 9.93
CA VAL A 91 -4.18 -16.91 9.34
C VAL A 91 -4.86 -15.59 9.71
N THR A 92 -4.73 -15.14 10.96
CA THR A 92 -5.29 -13.86 11.42
C THR A 92 -4.69 -12.69 10.62
N ALA A 93 -3.37 -12.68 10.41
CA ALA A 93 -2.69 -11.69 9.59
C ALA A 93 -3.11 -11.74 8.12
N LEU A 94 -3.44 -12.92 7.57
CA LEU A 94 -3.98 -13.01 6.22
C LEU A 94 -5.38 -12.39 6.11
N ILE A 95 -6.26 -12.65 7.10
CA ILE A 95 -7.69 -12.35 6.97
C ILE A 95 -8.14 -11.07 7.68
N HIS A 96 -7.26 -10.38 8.41
CA HIS A 96 -7.63 -9.21 9.23
C HIS A 96 -8.44 -8.17 8.43
N ASP A 97 -8.01 -7.96 7.18
CA ASP A 97 -8.57 -6.99 6.25
C ASP A 97 -9.67 -7.54 5.34
N PHE A 98 -10.03 -8.83 5.44
CA PHE A 98 -11.02 -9.44 4.54
C PHE A 98 -12.40 -8.79 4.64
N GLY A 99 -12.69 -8.11 5.75
CA GLY A 99 -13.91 -7.34 5.88
C GLY A 99 -14.05 -6.20 4.87
N LYS A 100 -12.95 -5.75 4.24
CA LYS A 100 -12.98 -4.77 3.16
C LYS A 100 -13.69 -5.27 1.90
N MET A 101 -13.93 -6.59 1.79
CA MET A 101 -14.80 -7.15 0.76
C MET A 101 -16.23 -6.58 0.80
N LEU A 102 -16.63 -5.98 1.94
CA LEU A 102 -17.90 -5.28 2.11
C LEU A 102 -18.12 -4.23 1.01
N CYS A 103 -17.05 -3.60 0.52
CA CYS A 103 -17.05 -2.69 -0.62
C CYS A 103 -17.77 -3.25 -1.86
N PHE A 104 -17.81 -4.58 -2.02
CA PHE A 104 -18.35 -5.25 -3.20
C PHE A 104 -19.63 -6.06 -2.93
N LEU A 105 -19.95 -6.33 -1.65
CA LEU A 105 -21.08 -7.18 -1.29
C LEU A 105 -22.43 -6.48 -1.45
N ALA A 106 -22.51 -5.22 -1.04
CA ALA A 106 -23.69 -4.39 -1.20
C ALA A 106 -23.27 -2.91 -1.21
N PRO A 107 -22.59 -2.45 -2.28
CA PRO A 107 -22.01 -1.12 -2.36
C PRO A 107 -23.05 -0.03 -2.14
N SER A 108 -22.74 0.95 -1.30
CA SER A 108 -23.60 2.12 -1.08
C SER A 108 -22.75 3.35 -0.74
N ASP A 109 -22.81 4.35 -1.61
CA ASP A 109 -22.15 5.65 -1.36
C ASP A 109 -22.78 6.36 -0.15
N ASP A 110 -24.11 6.24 0.01
CA ASP A 110 -24.89 6.88 1.08
C ASP A 110 -24.44 6.47 2.49
N ASP A 111 -24.01 5.22 2.66
CA ASP A 111 -23.52 4.71 3.93
C ASP A 111 -22.02 4.44 3.96
N GLY A 112 -21.29 4.87 2.92
CA GLY A 112 -19.83 4.84 2.89
C GLY A 112 -19.22 3.47 2.64
N THR A 113 -19.99 2.52 2.12
CA THR A 113 -19.56 1.12 1.91
C THR A 113 -19.33 0.77 0.45
N SER A 114 -19.26 1.75 -0.44
CA SER A 114 -18.86 1.52 -1.83
C SER A 114 -17.34 1.52 -1.99
N PRO A 115 -16.80 0.94 -3.09
CA PRO A 115 -15.37 0.99 -3.39
C PRO A 115 -14.84 2.41 -3.65
N THR A 116 -15.71 3.37 -3.94
CA THR A 116 -15.35 4.77 -4.22
C THR A 116 -15.26 5.61 -2.95
N THR A 117 -16.14 5.38 -1.97
CA THR A 117 -16.25 6.22 -0.76
C THR A 117 -15.53 5.63 0.45
N GLN A 118 -15.72 4.34 0.72
CA GLN A 118 -15.08 3.51 1.75
C GLN A 118 -15.05 4.01 3.20
N TRP A 119 -15.53 5.22 3.53
CA TRP A 119 -15.39 5.85 4.86
C TRP A 119 -16.10 5.10 5.99
N SER A 120 -16.92 4.10 5.67
CA SER A 120 -17.59 3.19 6.60
C SER A 120 -17.09 1.74 6.52
N VAL A 121 -15.94 1.56 5.87
CA VAL A 121 -15.27 0.27 5.68
C VAL A 121 -13.84 0.34 6.18
N VAL A 122 -13.09 1.36 5.78
CA VAL A 122 -11.65 1.50 6.07
C VAL A 122 -11.35 2.57 7.13
N GLY A 123 -10.08 2.65 7.55
CA GLY A 123 -9.56 3.70 8.42
C GLY A 123 -9.71 3.44 9.91
N ASP A 124 -9.04 4.29 10.70
CA ASP A 124 -9.01 4.16 12.15
C ASP A 124 -10.39 4.26 12.76
N THR A 125 -10.68 3.35 13.68
CA THR A 125 -11.94 3.32 14.41
C THR A 125 -11.84 4.09 15.73
N PHE A 126 -13.00 4.36 16.33
CA PHE A 126 -13.15 5.07 17.59
C PHE A 126 -14.43 4.63 18.30
N VAL A 127 -14.59 4.96 19.58
CA VAL A 127 -15.82 4.64 20.34
C VAL A 127 -16.87 5.71 20.05
N CYS A 128 -17.94 5.34 19.34
CA CYS A 128 -19.11 6.19 19.10
C CYS A 128 -19.86 6.47 20.41
N GLY A 129 -20.47 7.65 20.54
CA GLY A 129 -21.19 8.06 21.74
C GLY A 129 -20.29 8.50 22.91
N HIS A 130 -18.96 8.41 22.74
CA HIS A 130 -17.96 8.77 23.74
C HIS A 130 -17.07 9.93 23.28
N ALA A 131 -16.32 10.52 24.21
CA ALA A 131 -15.39 11.60 23.89
C ALA A 131 -14.29 11.11 22.94
N LEU A 132 -14.11 11.81 21.82
CA LEU A 132 -13.06 11.49 20.86
C LEU A 132 -11.68 11.94 21.37
N PRO A 133 -10.68 11.06 21.43
CA PRO A 133 -9.35 11.41 21.89
C PRO A 133 -8.61 12.24 20.82
N SER A 134 -7.75 13.16 21.28
CA SER A 134 -6.90 13.98 20.40
C SER A 134 -5.84 13.20 19.64
N SER A 135 -5.68 11.90 19.93
CA SER A 135 -4.77 10.99 19.24
C SER A 135 -5.32 10.45 17.92
N LEU A 136 -6.59 10.72 17.61
CA LEU A 136 -7.18 10.33 16.32
C LEU A 136 -6.56 11.12 15.16
N PRO A 137 -6.52 10.54 13.94
CA PRO A 137 -6.19 11.28 12.73
C PRO A 137 -7.09 12.52 12.59
N PHE A 138 -6.46 13.64 12.26
CA PHE A 138 -7.08 14.96 12.10
C PHE A 138 -7.99 15.37 13.28
N PRO A 139 -7.41 15.63 14.47
CA PRO A 139 -8.17 15.87 15.70
C PRO A 139 -9.05 17.13 15.65
N THR A 140 -8.83 18.02 14.68
CA THR A 140 -9.62 19.24 14.47
C THR A 140 -10.85 19.04 13.58
N LEU A 141 -11.06 17.84 13.03
CA LEU A 141 -12.24 17.55 12.21
C LEU A 141 -13.53 17.75 13.00
N LYS A 142 -14.53 18.31 12.34
CA LYS A 142 -15.83 18.54 12.95
C LYS A 142 -16.56 17.22 13.11
N VAL A 143 -16.96 16.92 14.35
CA VAL A 143 -17.91 15.85 14.64
C VAL A 143 -19.31 16.40 14.46
N LYS A 144 -20.16 15.71 13.69
CA LYS A 144 -21.58 16.08 13.64
C LYS A 144 -22.18 15.72 15.00
N ALA A 145 -22.85 16.67 15.65
CA ALA A 145 -23.39 16.57 17.01
C ALA A 145 -24.55 15.56 17.18
N HIS A 146 -24.55 14.46 16.42
CA HIS A 146 -25.59 13.43 16.46
C HIS A 146 -25.33 12.30 17.44
N ASP A 147 -24.20 12.27 18.13
CA ASP A 147 -24.04 11.35 19.25
C ASP A 147 -24.87 11.85 20.43
N SER A 148 -25.97 11.14 20.66
CA SER A 148 -26.52 10.97 22.01
C SER A 148 -25.35 10.51 22.88
N HIS A 149 -24.87 11.36 23.80
CA HIS A 149 -23.79 10.97 24.70
C HIS A 149 -24.21 9.69 25.41
N VAL A 150 -23.52 8.59 25.12
CA VAL A 150 -23.80 7.30 25.73
C VAL A 150 -22.92 7.21 26.96
N GLU A 151 -23.55 7.11 28.13
CA GLU A 151 -22.83 6.81 29.37
C GLU A 151 -22.43 5.33 29.36
N TYR A 152 -21.21 5.05 28.89
CA TYR A 152 -20.59 3.75 29.08
C TYR A 152 -20.11 3.61 30.54
N PRO A 153 -20.50 2.54 31.27
CA PRO A 153 -19.99 2.33 32.61
C PRO A 153 -18.46 2.17 32.63
N PRO A 154 -17.76 2.66 33.66
CA PRO A 154 -16.33 2.44 33.79
C PRO A 154 -15.98 0.94 33.82
N ASN A 155 -14.92 0.55 33.12
CA ASN A 155 -14.47 -0.84 32.97
C ASN A 155 -15.55 -1.77 32.40
N CYS A 156 -16.45 -1.27 31.55
CA CYS A 156 -17.47 -2.10 30.91
C CYS A 156 -16.88 -3.09 29.90
N GLY A 157 -15.64 -2.87 29.47
CA GLY A 157 -14.96 -3.61 28.42
C GLY A 157 -15.31 -3.06 27.04
N LEU A 158 -14.30 -2.88 26.18
CA LEU A 158 -14.47 -2.32 24.84
C LEU A 158 -15.45 -3.13 23.99
N ARG A 159 -15.53 -4.45 24.21
CA ARG A 159 -16.51 -5.33 23.56
C ARG A 159 -17.97 -4.92 23.77
N ASN A 160 -18.27 -4.18 24.85
CA ASN A 160 -19.60 -3.68 25.24
C ASN A 160 -19.83 -2.22 24.84
N THR A 161 -18.87 -1.61 24.14
CA THR A 161 -19.01 -0.28 23.55
C THR A 161 -19.43 -0.36 22.09
N THR A 162 -19.87 0.76 21.53
CA THR A 162 -20.13 0.87 20.09
C THR A 162 -18.90 1.45 19.42
N ILE A 163 -18.15 0.64 18.69
CA ILE A 163 -17.00 1.09 17.89
C ILE A 163 -17.51 1.48 16.49
N ALA A 164 -16.91 2.52 15.90
CA ALA A 164 -17.14 2.91 14.52
C ALA A 164 -17.13 1.69 13.59
N PHE A 165 -18.11 1.61 12.70
CA PHE A 165 -18.29 0.43 11.86
C PHE A 165 -17.22 0.41 10.76
N GLY A 166 -16.84 -0.79 10.36
CA GLY A 166 -15.82 -0.99 9.34
C GLY A 166 -15.56 -2.46 9.09
N HIS A 167 -14.48 -2.72 8.36
CA HIS A 167 -14.00 -4.06 8.07
C HIS A 167 -13.73 -4.88 9.34
N ASP A 168 -13.22 -4.29 10.42
CA ASP A 168 -13.01 -4.92 11.73
C ASP A 168 -14.30 -5.58 12.27
N GLU A 169 -15.34 -4.77 12.48
CA GLU A 169 -16.58 -5.19 13.13
C GLU A 169 -17.37 -6.16 12.23
N PHE A 170 -17.35 -5.93 10.92
CA PHE A 170 -17.95 -6.85 9.95
C PHE A 170 -17.24 -8.22 9.96
N MET A 171 -15.91 -8.23 9.87
CA MET A 171 -15.13 -9.46 9.83
C MET A 171 -15.22 -10.24 11.14
N TYR A 172 -15.13 -9.54 12.28
CA TYR A 172 -15.34 -10.13 13.61
C TYR A 172 -16.70 -10.86 13.69
N ARG A 173 -17.78 -10.21 13.27
CA ARG A 173 -19.13 -10.79 13.32
C ARG A 173 -19.29 -11.98 12.39
N ALA A 174 -18.72 -11.91 11.18
CA ALA A 174 -18.71 -13.03 10.23
C ALA A 174 -17.98 -14.24 10.84
N LEU A 175 -16.77 -14.04 11.36
CA LEU A 175 -15.97 -15.08 11.99
C LEU A 175 -16.65 -15.64 13.24
N ARG A 176 -17.26 -14.79 14.07
CA ARG A 176 -17.94 -15.23 15.29
C ARG A 176 -19.11 -16.14 14.96
N ARG A 177 -19.91 -15.78 13.94
CA ARG A 177 -20.96 -16.65 13.43
C ARG A 177 -20.41 -17.98 12.92
N MET A 178 -19.27 -17.98 12.21
CA MET A 178 -18.64 -19.23 11.75
C MET A 178 -18.15 -20.10 12.92
N VAL A 179 -17.60 -19.50 13.99
CA VAL A 179 -17.23 -20.20 15.22
C VAL A 179 -18.45 -20.82 15.88
N ASP A 180 -19.55 -20.06 16.02
CA ASP A 180 -20.79 -20.54 16.64
C ASP A 180 -21.43 -21.69 15.85
N LEU A 181 -21.22 -21.72 14.52
CA LEU A 181 -21.65 -22.80 13.63
C LEU A 181 -20.67 -23.99 13.57
N GLY A 182 -19.54 -23.94 14.28
CA GLY A 182 -18.50 -24.98 14.24
C GLY A 182 -17.71 -25.04 12.93
N GLN A 183 -17.71 -23.95 12.15
CA GLN A 183 -17.07 -23.84 10.83
C GLN A 183 -15.73 -23.09 10.88
N CYS A 184 -15.39 -22.48 12.01
CA CYS A 184 -14.12 -21.79 12.24
C CYS A 184 -13.55 -22.22 13.59
N THR A 185 -12.24 -22.49 13.63
CA THR A 185 -11.50 -22.93 14.83
C THR A 185 -10.53 -21.87 15.34
N LEU A 186 -10.58 -20.65 14.81
CA LEU A 186 -9.74 -19.56 15.29
C LEU A 186 -10.04 -19.26 16.77
N PRO A 187 -9.00 -19.00 17.58
CA PRO A 187 -9.18 -18.71 19.00
C PRO A 187 -9.87 -17.34 19.19
N THR A 188 -10.42 -17.10 20.37
CA THR A 188 -11.12 -15.83 20.68
C THR A 188 -10.21 -14.63 20.52
N GLU A 189 -8.95 -14.76 20.92
CA GLU A 189 -7.90 -13.74 20.82
C GLU A 189 -7.66 -13.31 19.36
N ALA A 190 -7.78 -14.23 18.39
CA ALA A 190 -7.70 -13.91 16.97
C ALA A 190 -8.86 -13.02 16.51
N LEU A 191 -10.07 -13.35 16.96
CA LEU A 191 -11.26 -12.58 16.61
C LEU A 191 -11.24 -11.20 17.25
N ASP A 192 -10.83 -11.10 18.52
CA ASP A 192 -10.69 -9.82 19.20
C ASP A 192 -9.57 -8.98 18.56
N ALA A 193 -8.46 -9.62 18.15
CA ALA A 193 -7.42 -8.92 17.40
C ALA A 193 -7.95 -8.30 16.10
N ILE A 194 -8.72 -9.05 15.31
CA ILE A 194 -9.38 -8.54 14.10
C ILE A 194 -10.38 -7.43 14.42
N ARG A 195 -11.13 -7.55 15.52
CA ARG A 195 -12.15 -6.56 15.89
C ARG A 195 -11.56 -5.19 16.28
N PHE A 196 -10.33 -5.15 16.78
CA PHE A 196 -9.75 -3.96 17.37
C PHE A 196 -8.46 -3.47 16.69
N HIS A 197 -8.04 -4.09 15.57
CA HIS A 197 -6.78 -3.73 14.92
C HIS A 197 -6.76 -2.33 14.29
N SER A 198 -7.93 -1.77 13.97
CA SER A 198 -8.05 -0.37 13.53
C SER A 198 -8.26 0.62 14.68
N LEU A 199 -8.35 0.17 15.94
CA LEU A 199 -8.61 1.03 17.11
C LEU A 199 -7.31 1.65 17.66
N TYR A 200 -6.56 2.37 16.80
CA TYR A 200 -5.24 2.93 17.10
C TYR A 200 -5.22 3.84 18.33
N ALA A 201 -6.30 4.59 18.55
CA ALA A 201 -6.47 5.41 19.73
C ALA A 201 -6.30 4.59 21.03
N TRP A 202 -6.77 3.35 21.06
CA TRP A 202 -6.64 2.47 22.22
C TRP A 202 -5.30 1.74 22.27
N HIS A 203 -4.99 0.91 21.27
CA HIS A 203 -3.85 0.00 21.37
C HIS A 203 -2.50 0.71 21.24
N THR A 204 -2.42 1.79 20.47
CA THR A 204 -1.18 2.54 20.23
C THR A 204 -1.07 3.77 21.14
N HIS A 205 -2.17 4.51 21.33
CA HIS A 205 -2.14 5.79 22.03
C HIS A 205 -2.68 5.76 23.47
N GLY A 206 -3.21 4.62 23.92
CA GLY A 206 -3.65 4.43 25.31
C GLY A 206 -4.93 5.20 25.70
N ALA A 207 -5.73 5.63 24.73
CA ALA A 207 -7.06 6.18 24.99
C ALA A 207 -8.05 5.10 25.45
N TYR A 208 -9.20 5.54 25.99
CA TYR A 208 -10.29 4.69 26.46
C TYR A 208 -9.93 3.75 27.64
N GLY A 209 -8.84 4.01 28.36
CA GLY A 209 -8.42 3.19 29.51
C GLY A 209 -9.46 3.12 30.63
N GLU A 210 -10.37 4.09 30.71
CA GLU A 210 -11.50 4.11 31.64
C GLU A 210 -12.63 3.12 31.26
N LEU A 211 -12.66 2.65 30.02
CA LEU A 211 -13.63 1.67 29.52
C LEU A 211 -13.05 0.24 29.52
N GLU A 212 -11.73 0.12 29.52
CA GLU A 212 -10.97 -1.13 29.44
C GLU A 212 -11.24 -2.06 30.63
N ASP A 213 -11.44 -3.35 30.36
CA ASP A 213 -11.51 -4.38 31.40
C ASP A 213 -10.34 -5.39 31.34
N SER A 214 -10.35 -6.39 32.21
CA SER A 214 -9.27 -7.38 32.27
C SER A 214 -9.11 -8.21 30.98
N VAL A 215 -10.18 -8.36 30.20
CA VAL A 215 -10.12 -9.08 28.92
C VAL A 215 -9.41 -8.21 27.89
N ASP A 216 -9.79 -6.94 27.79
CA ASP A 216 -9.15 -5.99 26.88
C ASP A 216 -7.65 -5.84 27.18
N VAL A 217 -7.27 -5.76 28.46
CA VAL A 217 -5.85 -5.72 28.90
C VAL A 217 -5.08 -6.94 28.41
N ALA A 218 -5.69 -8.13 28.43
CA ALA A 218 -5.07 -9.37 27.96
C ALA A 218 -5.03 -9.47 26.42
N THR A 219 -6.01 -8.86 25.73
CA THR A 219 -6.12 -8.83 24.27
C THR A 219 -5.16 -7.81 23.64
N LYS A 220 -4.90 -6.67 24.27
CA LYS A 220 -4.08 -5.59 23.73
C LYS A 220 -2.69 -6.04 23.21
N PRO A 221 -1.93 -6.91 23.90
CA PRO A 221 -0.67 -7.45 23.37
C PRO A 221 -0.83 -8.23 22.07
N VAL A 222 -1.94 -8.95 21.89
CA VAL A 222 -2.24 -9.71 20.66
C VAL A 222 -2.56 -8.76 19.51
N VAL A 223 -3.34 -7.71 19.77
CA VAL A 223 -3.65 -6.64 18.80
C VAL A 223 -2.36 -5.92 18.38
N LEU A 224 -1.52 -5.53 19.34
CA LEU A 224 -0.22 -4.91 19.06
C LEU A 224 0.71 -5.83 18.28
N LYS A 225 0.64 -7.14 18.53
CA LYS A 225 1.40 -8.14 17.78
C LYS A 225 0.93 -8.23 16.32
N LEU A 226 -0.39 -8.33 16.09
CA LEU A 226 -0.96 -8.30 14.75
C LEU A 226 -0.59 -6.99 14.01
N ASN A 227 -0.69 -5.85 14.70
CA ASN A 227 -0.33 -4.53 14.17
C ASN A 227 1.13 -4.44 13.70
N GLN A 228 2.06 -5.21 14.29
CA GLN A 228 3.44 -5.26 13.79
C GLN A 228 3.51 -5.80 12.36
N TYR A 229 2.65 -6.77 12.02
CA TYR A 229 2.60 -7.39 10.70
C TYR A 229 1.72 -6.58 9.73
N ASP A 230 0.67 -5.94 10.21
CA ASP A 230 -0.15 -5.03 9.41
C ASP A 230 0.66 -3.79 8.99
N LEU A 231 1.21 -3.03 9.93
CA LEU A 231 1.84 -1.75 9.63
C LEU A 231 3.24 -1.87 9.01
N TYR A 232 4.07 -2.78 9.53
CA TYR A 232 5.50 -2.83 9.17
C TYR A 232 5.83 -3.85 8.07
N SER A 233 4.85 -4.58 7.53
CA SER A 233 5.05 -5.39 6.32
C SER A 233 4.95 -4.58 5.02
N LYS A 234 4.34 -3.38 5.07
CA LYS A 234 3.97 -2.57 3.90
C LYS A 234 5.16 -1.98 3.12
N SER A 235 6.34 -1.82 3.73
CA SER A 235 7.56 -1.37 3.03
C SER A 235 8.87 -1.46 3.84
N ASN A 236 8.78 -1.74 5.14
CA ASN A 236 9.93 -1.60 6.05
C ASN A 236 11.01 -2.64 5.82
N LYS A 237 10.69 -3.91 5.55
CA LYS A 237 11.73 -4.93 5.44
C LYS A 237 12.70 -4.64 4.28
N VAL A 238 12.17 -4.28 3.11
CA VAL A 238 12.98 -3.94 1.93
C VAL A 238 13.80 -2.67 2.21
N ARG A 239 13.19 -1.63 2.81
CA ARG A 239 13.91 -0.39 3.15
C ARG A 239 14.93 -0.58 4.28
N GLU A 240 14.68 -1.44 5.26
CA GLU A 240 15.62 -1.81 6.33
C GLU A 240 16.80 -2.61 5.78
N GLU A 241 16.55 -3.54 4.86
CA GLU A 241 17.58 -4.27 4.13
C GLU A 241 18.44 -3.31 3.32
N ILE A 242 17.83 -2.43 2.53
CA ILE A 242 18.54 -1.36 1.80
C ILE A 242 19.34 -0.48 2.76
N ASN A 243 18.75 -0.03 3.88
CA ASN A 243 19.46 0.78 4.87
C ASN A 243 20.62 0.02 5.54
N SER A 244 20.50 -1.29 5.71
CA SER A 244 21.58 -2.13 6.22
C SER A 244 22.71 -2.19 5.21
N LEU A 245 22.39 -2.45 3.93
CA LEU A 245 23.36 -2.47 2.83
C LEU A 245 24.05 -1.11 2.64
N LEU A 246 23.29 -0.02 2.73
CA LEU A 246 23.82 1.36 2.70
C LEU A 246 24.78 1.66 3.86
N LYS A 247 24.59 1.03 5.03
CA LYS A 247 25.48 1.21 6.20
C LYS A 247 26.72 0.33 6.13
N SER A 248 26.61 -0.86 5.55
CA SER A 248 27.72 -1.79 5.36
C SER A 248 28.52 -1.50 4.09
N ASN A 249 28.10 -0.53 3.29
CA ASN A 249 28.70 -0.21 1.99
C ASN A 249 28.65 -1.40 1.01
N ASP A 250 27.62 -2.22 1.16
CA ASP A 250 27.37 -3.37 0.29
C ASP A 250 26.63 -2.93 -0.98
N VAL A 251 26.81 -3.72 -2.03
CA VAL A 251 26.13 -3.51 -3.31
C VAL A 251 24.63 -3.78 -3.18
N ILE A 252 23.80 -2.83 -3.62
CA ILE A 252 22.34 -2.95 -3.66
C ILE A 252 21.92 -3.22 -5.09
N ILE A 253 21.04 -4.20 -5.30
CA ILE A 253 20.47 -4.53 -6.61
C ILE A 253 18.96 -4.38 -6.50
N VAL A 254 18.39 -3.46 -7.27
CA VAL A 254 16.95 -3.19 -7.26
C VAL A 254 16.18 -4.42 -7.76
N ALA A 255 15.10 -4.76 -7.07
CA ALA A 255 14.26 -5.89 -7.43
C ALA A 255 13.63 -5.70 -8.83
N PRO A 256 13.47 -6.78 -9.62
CA PRO A 256 12.79 -6.70 -10.91
C PRO A 256 11.28 -6.51 -10.74
N ASP A 257 10.65 -5.71 -11.60
CA ASP A 257 9.20 -5.51 -11.64
C ASP A 257 8.64 -5.91 -13.01
N TYR A 258 7.68 -6.83 -13.00
CA TYR A 258 7.04 -7.39 -14.18
C TYR A 258 5.69 -6.71 -14.52
N THR A 259 5.26 -5.74 -13.71
CA THR A 259 3.95 -5.06 -13.84
C THR A 259 3.77 -4.44 -15.22
N LEU A 260 4.77 -3.71 -15.71
CA LEU A 260 4.76 -3.09 -17.05
C LEU A 260 4.61 -4.15 -18.16
N GLY A 261 5.37 -5.24 -18.08
CA GLY A 261 5.29 -6.33 -19.06
C GLY A 261 3.95 -7.04 -19.05
N ALA A 262 3.42 -7.35 -17.86
CA ALA A 262 2.13 -7.98 -17.69
C ALA A 262 0.98 -7.11 -18.24
N ALA A 263 1.01 -5.80 -17.98
CA ALA A 263 -0.01 -4.87 -18.45
C ALA A 263 -0.05 -4.76 -19.98
N PHE A 264 1.12 -4.67 -20.64
CA PHE A 264 1.20 -4.63 -22.10
C PHE A 264 0.80 -5.97 -22.73
N LEU A 265 1.18 -7.10 -22.12
CA LEU A 265 0.74 -8.42 -22.56
C LEU A 265 -0.79 -8.58 -22.49
N ALA A 266 -1.39 -8.19 -21.36
CA ALA A 266 -2.83 -8.25 -21.17
C ALA A 266 -3.56 -7.34 -22.18
N THR A 267 -3.09 -6.11 -22.36
CA THR A 267 -3.66 -5.13 -23.29
C THR A 267 -3.55 -5.61 -24.74
N GLY A 268 -2.38 -6.10 -25.16
CA GLY A 268 -2.19 -6.64 -26.50
C GLY A 268 -3.06 -7.87 -26.76
N SER A 269 -3.19 -8.77 -25.77
CA SER A 269 -4.06 -9.95 -25.85
C SER A 269 -5.53 -9.55 -25.98
N LEU A 270 -5.98 -8.56 -25.21
CA LEU A 270 -7.34 -8.02 -25.29
C LEU A 270 -7.60 -7.40 -26.67
N MET A 271 -6.70 -6.58 -27.19
CA MET A 271 -6.80 -5.98 -28.54
C MET A 271 -6.92 -7.05 -29.63
N ASN A 272 -6.19 -8.16 -29.50
CA ASN A 272 -6.32 -9.29 -30.41
C ASN A 272 -7.70 -9.96 -30.30
N ALA A 273 -8.22 -10.14 -29.08
CA ALA A 273 -9.54 -10.70 -28.85
C ALA A 273 -10.68 -9.83 -29.43
N ILE A 274 -10.54 -8.49 -29.38
CA ILE A 274 -11.48 -7.54 -29.99
C ILE A 274 -11.18 -7.25 -31.48
N HIS A 275 -10.39 -8.10 -32.13
CA HIS A 275 -10.13 -8.07 -33.57
C HIS A 275 -9.39 -6.82 -34.07
N VAL A 276 -8.49 -6.28 -33.26
CA VAL A 276 -7.54 -5.19 -33.63
C VAL A 276 -6.09 -5.71 -33.64
N PRO A 277 -5.76 -6.73 -34.45
CA PRO A 277 -4.46 -7.41 -34.36
C PRO A 277 -3.27 -6.54 -34.80
N VAL A 278 -3.52 -5.54 -35.65
CA VAL A 278 -2.49 -4.59 -36.11
C VAL A 278 -1.87 -3.83 -34.94
N LEU A 279 -2.62 -3.58 -33.87
CA LEU A 279 -2.12 -2.98 -32.64
C LEU A 279 -1.87 -4.03 -31.55
N GLY A 280 -2.70 -5.07 -31.47
CA GLY A 280 -2.62 -6.07 -30.42
C GLY A 280 -1.37 -6.94 -30.48
N VAL A 281 -0.95 -7.39 -31.66
CA VAL A 281 0.25 -8.23 -31.81
C VAL A 281 1.53 -7.47 -31.42
N PRO A 282 1.80 -6.25 -31.95
CA PRO A 282 2.96 -5.47 -31.52
C PRO A 282 2.94 -5.14 -30.02
N THR A 283 1.78 -4.82 -29.45
CA THR A 283 1.64 -4.50 -28.02
C THR A 283 1.96 -5.71 -27.14
N ALA A 284 1.49 -6.90 -27.52
CA ALA A 284 1.79 -8.14 -26.79
C ALA A 284 3.28 -8.50 -26.90
N ILE A 285 3.89 -8.34 -28.08
CA ILE A 285 5.35 -8.54 -28.25
C ILE A 285 6.13 -7.57 -27.37
N LEU A 286 5.71 -6.31 -27.30
CA LEU A 286 6.34 -5.29 -26.44
C LEU A 286 6.20 -5.66 -24.96
N GLY A 287 5.05 -6.17 -24.52
CA GLY A 287 4.88 -6.66 -23.16
C GLY A 287 5.78 -7.85 -22.82
N ALA A 288 5.93 -8.80 -23.75
CA ALA A 288 6.89 -9.91 -23.61
C ALA A 288 8.33 -9.40 -23.52
N LEU A 289 8.68 -8.38 -24.32
CA LEU A 289 9.99 -7.74 -24.27
C LEU A 289 10.24 -7.07 -22.91
N PHE A 290 9.28 -6.33 -22.35
CA PHE A 290 9.42 -5.73 -21.03
C PHE A 290 9.54 -6.77 -19.92
N ALA A 291 8.75 -7.85 -19.97
CA ALA A 291 8.87 -8.95 -19.02
C ALA A 291 10.25 -9.62 -19.11
N PHE A 292 10.78 -9.80 -20.33
CA PHE A 292 12.14 -10.28 -20.54
C PHE A 292 13.16 -9.29 -19.98
N GLN A 293 13.02 -8.00 -20.26
CA GLN A 293 13.90 -6.95 -19.75
C GLN A 293 13.92 -6.88 -18.22
N ALA A 294 12.79 -7.08 -17.54
CA ALA A 294 12.75 -7.15 -16.07
C ALA A 294 13.66 -8.25 -15.50
N SER A 295 13.80 -9.37 -16.22
CA SER A 295 14.75 -10.43 -15.82
C SER A 295 16.22 -10.07 -16.07
N GLN A 296 16.49 -9.25 -17.09
CA GLN A 296 17.83 -9.01 -17.62
C GLN A 296 18.48 -7.71 -17.14
N VAL A 297 17.69 -6.65 -16.94
CA VAL A 297 18.17 -5.32 -16.56
C VAL A 297 18.26 -5.25 -15.05
N LYS A 298 19.44 -4.85 -14.55
CA LYS A 298 19.71 -4.69 -13.11
C LYS A 298 20.22 -3.28 -12.85
N PHE A 299 19.54 -2.57 -11.97
CA PHE A 299 20.03 -1.32 -11.41
C PHE A 299 20.83 -1.67 -10.16
N VAL A 300 22.10 -1.32 -10.19
CA VAL A 300 23.09 -1.69 -9.18
C VAL A 300 23.64 -0.42 -8.55
N PHE A 301 23.73 -0.38 -7.24
CA PHE A 301 24.20 0.77 -6.47
C PHE A 301 25.31 0.33 -5.53
N ASP A 302 26.41 1.07 -5.52
CA ASP A 302 27.45 0.95 -4.51
C ASP A 302 27.64 2.28 -3.77
N ASP A 303 28.79 2.51 -3.15
CA ASP A 303 29.04 3.73 -2.38
C ASP A 303 29.10 5.00 -3.22
N GLU A 304 29.58 4.90 -4.46
CA GLU A 304 29.98 6.05 -5.28
C GLU A 304 29.09 6.26 -6.49
N ALA A 305 28.52 5.19 -7.05
CA ALA A 305 27.82 5.27 -8.33
C ALA A 305 26.63 4.31 -8.46
N MET A 306 25.72 4.70 -9.35
CA MET A 306 24.73 3.80 -9.92
C MET A 306 25.28 3.16 -11.20
N GLU A 307 24.93 1.91 -11.45
CA GLU A 307 25.26 1.20 -12.68
C GLU A 307 24.02 0.47 -13.21
N VAL A 308 23.87 0.41 -14.53
CA VAL A 308 22.85 -0.43 -15.19
C VAL A 308 23.53 -1.60 -15.89
N ARG A 309 23.30 -2.81 -15.38
CA ARG A 309 23.83 -4.06 -15.92
C ARG A 309 22.78 -4.82 -16.73
N ILE A 310 23.23 -5.59 -17.72
CA ILE A 310 22.37 -6.41 -18.59
C ILE A 310 22.92 -7.84 -18.65
N GLY A 311 22.12 -8.82 -18.23
CA GLY A 311 22.45 -10.25 -18.27
C GLY A 311 22.70 -10.89 -16.90
N GLU A 312 23.19 -12.13 -16.90
CA GLU A 312 23.47 -12.91 -15.66
C GLU A 312 24.82 -12.58 -15.02
N ASP A 313 25.80 -12.09 -15.79
CA ASP A 313 27.12 -11.74 -15.29
C ASP A 313 27.09 -10.38 -14.58
N LEU A 314 27.06 -10.42 -13.24
CA LEU A 314 27.20 -9.25 -12.37
C LEU A 314 28.65 -8.73 -12.29
N MET A 315 29.59 -9.25 -13.08
CA MET A 315 31.04 -9.02 -12.90
C MET A 315 31.66 -7.97 -13.84
N GLU A 316 31.00 -7.54 -14.93
CA GLU A 316 31.58 -6.57 -15.87
C GLU A 316 30.57 -5.52 -16.35
N ALA A 317 30.93 -4.24 -16.19
CA ALA A 317 30.21 -3.11 -16.76
C ALA A 317 30.30 -3.15 -18.30
N ARG A 318 29.16 -2.98 -18.99
CA ARG A 318 29.12 -2.92 -20.46
C ARG A 318 29.09 -1.47 -20.95
N GLU A 319 29.67 -1.24 -22.13
CA GLU A 319 29.62 0.08 -22.78
C GLU A 319 28.18 0.53 -23.08
N ASN A 320 27.91 1.81 -22.85
CA ASN A 320 26.67 2.47 -23.20
C ASN A 320 26.57 2.59 -24.73
N TRP A 321 25.67 1.81 -25.32
CA TRP A 321 25.49 1.72 -26.78
C TRP A 321 25.03 3.05 -27.42
N ALA A 322 24.41 3.95 -26.65
CA ALA A 322 23.82 5.18 -27.17
C ALA A 322 24.82 6.36 -27.20
N VAL A 323 25.75 6.43 -26.25
CA VAL A 323 26.66 7.58 -26.07
C VAL A 323 28.15 7.21 -25.92
N GLY A 324 28.48 5.93 -25.72
CA GLY A 324 29.85 5.44 -25.48
C GLY A 324 30.41 5.85 -24.11
N GLY A 325 30.94 4.88 -23.36
CA GLY A 325 31.35 5.02 -21.94
C GLY A 325 30.77 3.87 -21.10
N GLU A 326 31.17 3.70 -19.84
CA GLU A 326 30.58 2.66 -18.96
C GLU A 326 29.13 3.03 -18.60
N ASN A 327 28.21 2.05 -18.45
CA ASN A 327 26.85 2.28 -17.93
C ASN A 327 26.86 2.54 -16.41
N ARG A 328 27.72 3.47 -15.97
CA ARG A 328 28.00 3.77 -14.56
C ARG A 328 28.08 5.28 -14.39
N TRP A 329 27.37 5.81 -13.39
CA TRP A 329 27.23 7.23 -13.14
C TRP A 329 27.38 7.54 -11.66
N LYS A 330 28.30 8.44 -11.30
CA LYS A 330 28.50 8.84 -9.90
C LYS A 330 27.38 9.75 -9.41
N TYR A 331 26.99 9.57 -8.16
CA TYR A 331 25.88 10.32 -7.57
C TYR A 331 26.10 11.84 -7.59
N GLU A 332 27.36 12.29 -7.46
CA GLU A 332 27.70 13.72 -7.45
C GLU A 332 27.38 14.45 -8.77
N TYR A 333 27.28 13.72 -9.87
CA TYR A 333 26.95 14.29 -11.19
C TYR A 333 25.45 14.24 -11.51
N PHE A 334 24.62 13.62 -10.66
CA PHE A 334 23.17 13.62 -10.86
C PHE A 334 22.62 15.04 -10.67
N THR A 335 21.86 15.51 -11.65
CA THR A 335 21.19 16.82 -11.60
C THR A 335 19.72 16.71 -11.25
N ASN A 336 19.03 15.68 -11.76
CA ASN A 336 17.67 15.34 -11.37
C ASN A 336 17.29 13.91 -11.80
N TRP A 337 16.24 13.37 -11.18
CA TRP A 337 15.55 12.14 -11.58
C TRP A 337 14.03 12.29 -11.45
N THR A 338 13.27 11.49 -12.21
CA THR A 338 11.81 11.36 -12.10
C THR A 338 11.32 10.09 -12.79
N PHE A 339 10.04 9.78 -12.68
CA PHE A 339 9.38 8.71 -13.43
C PHE A 339 8.40 9.29 -14.44
N PHE A 340 8.04 8.51 -15.45
CA PHE A 340 7.00 8.89 -16.40
C PHE A 340 5.97 7.77 -16.54
N PRO A 341 4.69 8.03 -16.25
CA PRO A 341 4.16 9.28 -15.68
C PRO A 341 4.71 9.62 -14.28
N ALA A 342 4.88 10.91 -13.96
CA ALA A 342 5.53 11.38 -12.72
C ALA A 342 4.82 10.90 -11.44
N ASN A 343 3.50 10.74 -11.52
CA ASN A 343 2.64 10.30 -10.41
C ASN A 343 2.67 8.77 -10.21
N GLY A 344 3.58 8.05 -10.88
CA GLY A 344 3.65 6.58 -10.82
C GLY A 344 4.17 6.03 -9.48
N VAL A 345 4.90 6.85 -8.71
CA VAL A 345 5.64 6.44 -7.50
C VAL A 345 5.16 7.19 -6.25
N ASP A 346 4.91 8.51 -6.33
CA ASP A 346 4.35 9.30 -5.22
C ASP A 346 3.11 10.09 -5.64
N GLY A 347 2.16 10.27 -4.71
CA GLY A 347 1.06 11.22 -4.89
C GLY A 347 -0.04 10.80 -5.87
N ARG A 348 -0.34 9.50 -5.98
CA ARG A 348 -1.41 8.99 -6.85
C ARG A 348 -2.76 9.65 -6.54
N THR A 349 -3.36 10.23 -7.55
CA THR A 349 -4.75 10.71 -7.55
C THR A 349 -5.63 9.81 -8.42
N GLU A 350 -6.94 9.86 -8.19
CA GLU A 350 -7.91 9.08 -8.95
C GLU A 350 -7.86 9.48 -10.44
N GLY A 351 -7.53 8.53 -11.31
CA GLY A 351 -7.35 8.74 -12.76
C GLY A 351 -5.90 8.76 -13.25
N ASP A 352 -4.92 8.72 -12.34
CA ASP A 352 -3.51 8.57 -12.71
C ASP A 352 -3.22 7.18 -13.31
N PHE A 353 -2.21 7.14 -14.18
CA PHE A 353 -1.77 5.89 -14.78
C PHE A 353 -1.18 4.97 -13.70
N PRO A 354 -1.54 3.67 -13.65
CA PRO A 354 -1.41 2.85 -12.44
C PRO A 354 0.03 2.48 -12.02
N PHE A 355 1.03 2.69 -12.89
CA PHE A 355 2.43 2.38 -12.62
C PHE A 355 3.36 3.20 -13.54
N PRO A 356 4.61 3.48 -13.15
CA PRO A 356 5.55 4.18 -14.02
C PRO A 356 5.93 3.33 -15.24
N ILE A 357 6.06 3.96 -16.40
CA ILE A 357 6.49 3.33 -17.66
C ILE A 357 7.99 3.54 -17.88
N LEU A 358 8.50 4.73 -17.57
CA LEU A 358 9.90 5.08 -17.73
C LEU A 358 10.49 5.60 -16.42
N ALA A 359 11.72 5.20 -16.12
CA ALA A 359 12.59 5.86 -15.17
C ALA A 359 13.52 6.82 -15.93
N TYR A 360 13.71 8.02 -15.37
CA TYR A 360 14.51 9.07 -15.96
C TYR A 360 15.51 9.61 -14.95
N PHE A 361 16.73 9.89 -15.42
CA PHE A 361 17.66 10.77 -14.71
C PHE A 361 18.52 11.57 -15.68
N LYS A 362 19.12 12.64 -15.16
CA LYS A 362 20.01 13.54 -15.89
C LYS A 362 21.30 13.76 -15.11
N GLU A 363 22.41 13.80 -15.83
CA GLU A 363 23.75 13.85 -15.23
C GLU A 363 24.75 14.71 -16.03
N THR A 364 25.88 15.07 -15.41
CA THR A 364 26.93 15.94 -16.00
C THR A 364 28.32 15.30 -16.10
N GLU A 365 28.46 14.01 -15.78
CA GLU A 365 29.65 13.18 -15.96
C GLU A 365 29.95 12.91 -17.44
N THR A 366 28.91 12.68 -18.26
CA THR A 366 29.09 12.52 -19.71
C THR A 366 29.68 13.80 -20.32
N PRO A 367 30.66 13.72 -21.24
CA PRO A 367 31.19 14.88 -21.94
C PRO A 367 30.11 15.72 -22.66
N GLU A 368 30.21 17.06 -22.57
CA GLU A 368 29.21 18.00 -23.08
C GLU A 368 28.94 17.85 -24.59
N ASP A 369 29.96 17.49 -25.37
CA ASP A 369 29.83 17.23 -26.82
C ASP A 369 28.92 16.04 -27.14
N LYS A 370 28.64 15.18 -26.14
CA LYS A 370 27.73 14.05 -26.25
C LYS A 370 26.32 14.32 -25.72
N TRP A 371 26.08 15.44 -25.03
CA TRP A 371 24.78 15.74 -24.41
C TRP A 371 23.61 15.81 -25.40
N ALA A 372 23.91 16.04 -26.68
CA ALA A 372 22.91 16.05 -27.76
C ALA A 372 22.71 14.68 -28.43
N ALA A 373 23.37 13.61 -27.96
CA ALA A 373 23.24 12.28 -28.53
C ALA A 373 22.10 11.46 -27.87
N GLY A 374 21.51 10.56 -28.64
CA GLY A 374 20.44 9.67 -28.17
C GLY A 374 19.26 10.45 -27.57
N PRO A 375 18.85 10.18 -26.32
CA PRO A 375 17.76 10.91 -25.67
C PRO A 375 17.98 12.43 -25.55
N GLY A 376 19.24 12.88 -25.56
CA GLY A 376 19.61 14.29 -25.49
C GLY A 376 19.05 15.14 -26.65
N GLN A 377 18.71 14.52 -27.78
CA GLN A 377 18.05 15.18 -28.91
C GLN A 377 16.65 15.70 -28.56
N PHE A 378 16.04 15.18 -27.49
CA PHE A 378 14.72 15.56 -27.02
C PHE A 378 14.77 16.47 -25.78
N ASP A 379 15.95 16.93 -25.37
CA ASP A 379 16.11 17.80 -24.21
C ASP A 379 15.51 19.18 -24.47
N LYS A 380 14.56 19.58 -23.63
CA LYS A 380 13.96 20.93 -23.68
C LYS A 380 14.87 22.00 -23.07
N ASN A 381 15.85 21.59 -22.27
CA ASN A 381 16.83 22.45 -21.61
C ASN A 381 18.27 22.03 -21.97
N PRO A 382 18.66 22.12 -23.25
CA PRO A 382 19.97 21.67 -23.71
C PRO A 382 21.11 22.41 -22.99
N GLY A 383 22.24 21.74 -22.80
CA GLY A 383 23.41 22.32 -22.11
C GLY A 383 23.36 22.23 -20.58
N THR A 384 22.49 21.37 -20.02
CA THR A 384 22.36 21.19 -18.55
C THR A 384 22.65 19.75 -18.09
N GLY A 385 23.23 18.92 -18.96
CA GLY A 385 23.54 17.51 -18.70
C GLY A 385 23.02 16.55 -19.77
N GLN A 386 23.49 15.31 -19.75
CA GLN A 386 22.99 14.20 -20.56
C GLN A 386 21.76 13.58 -19.91
N MET A 387 20.74 13.28 -20.73
CA MET A 387 19.52 12.62 -20.29
C MET A 387 19.57 11.11 -20.52
N HIS A 388 18.99 10.37 -19.58
CA HIS A 388 18.84 8.92 -19.65
C HIS A 388 17.37 8.52 -19.41
N PHE A 389 16.89 7.57 -20.21
CA PHE A 389 15.58 6.94 -20.03
C PHE A 389 15.73 5.43 -20.05
N PHE A 390 15.05 4.77 -19.13
CA PHE A 390 14.96 3.32 -19.05
C PHE A 390 13.49 2.93 -18.92
N PRO A 391 13.03 1.86 -19.57
CA PRO A 391 11.78 1.21 -19.17
C PRO A 391 11.80 0.90 -17.68
N CYS A 392 10.73 1.22 -16.97
CA CYS A 392 10.60 0.94 -15.54
C CYS A 392 10.26 -0.55 -15.33
N VAL A 393 11.29 -1.39 -15.45
CA VAL A 393 11.22 -2.86 -15.32
C VAL A 393 11.82 -3.36 -14.00
N VAL A 394 11.99 -2.44 -13.06
CA VAL A 394 12.46 -2.65 -11.69
C VAL A 394 11.51 -1.96 -10.73
N ASP A 395 11.55 -2.36 -9.45
CA ASP A 395 10.71 -1.78 -8.40
C ASP A 395 11.01 -0.28 -8.27
N ALA A 396 10.00 0.52 -8.61
CA ALA A 396 10.14 1.97 -8.71
C ALA A 396 10.24 2.64 -7.33
N ASP A 397 9.59 2.07 -6.32
CA ASP A 397 9.61 2.57 -4.96
C ASP A 397 10.99 2.31 -4.31
N GLU A 398 11.58 1.14 -4.58
CA GLU A 398 12.95 0.82 -4.18
C GLU A 398 13.96 1.73 -4.89
N LEU A 399 13.83 1.89 -6.21
CA LEU A 399 14.73 2.73 -7.00
C LEU A 399 14.70 4.19 -6.55
N ALA A 400 13.50 4.76 -6.34
CA ALA A 400 13.31 6.11 -5.82
C ALA A 400 13.95 6.27 -4.44
N TYR A 401 13.68 5.31 -3.55
CA TYR A 401 14.21 5.33 -2.18
C TYR A 401 15.74 5.36 -2.16
N ILE A 402 16.40 4.53 -2.98
CA ILE A 402 17.86 4.49 -3.05
C ILE A 402 18.41 5.81 -3.58
N TRP A 403 17.83 6.39 -4.64
CA TRP A 403 18.25 7.70 -5.15
C TRP A 403 18.14 8.81 -4.09
N GLU A 404 17.08 8.81 -3.29
CA GLU A 404 16.92 9.75 -2.17
C GLU A 404 17.98 9.54 -1.09
N GLN A 405 18.27 8.29 -0.71
CA GLN A 405 19.32 8.00 0.28
C GLN A 405 20.72 8.39 -0.22
N LYS A 406 20.97 8.26 -1.53
CA LYS A 406 22.20 8.72 -2.19
C LYS A 406 22.22 10.22 -2.49
N LYS A 407 21.18 10.95 -2.07
CA LYS A 407 21.03 12.41 -2.22
C LYS A 407 21.01 12.88 -3.68
N CYS A 408 20.57 12.03 -4.60
CA CYS A 408 20.30 12.44 -5.98
C CYS A 408 19.07 13.37 -5.97
N ALA A 409 19.20 14.55 -6.55
CA ALA A 409 18.11 15.52 -6.58
C ALA A 409 16.91 14.99 -7.38
N ARG A 410 15.69 15.22 -6.88
CA ARG A 410 14.46 14.92 -7.63
C ARG A 410 14.07 16.11 -8.49
N MET A 411 13.53 15.86 -9.70
CA MET A 411 12.99 16.94 -10.54
C MET A 411 11.81 17.61 -9.82
N ALA A 412 11.85 18.93 -9.66
CA ALA A 412 10.71 19.69 -9.16
C ALA A 412 9.60 19.70 -10.21
N GLU A 413 8.35 19.51 -9.77
CA GLU A 413 7.15 19.55 -10.62
C GLU A 413 6.90 20.92 -11.27
#